data_AF-A0A975HJL5-F1
#
_entry.id   AF-A0A975HJL5-F1
#
_cell.length_a   1.000
_cell.length_b   1.000
_cell.length_c   1.000
_cell.angle_alpha   90.00
_cell.angle_beta   90.00
_cell.angle_gamma   90.00
#
_symmetry.space_group_name_H-M   'P 1'
#
loop_
_entity.id
_entity.type
_entity.pdbx_description
1 polymer ?
#
loop_
_entity_poly.entity_id
_entity_poly.type
_entity_poly.pdbx_seq_one_letter_code
_entity_poly.pdbx_strand_id
1 'polypeptide(L)'
;MKARFGTVLLVIVAIVAFGTALSHLSCLYFGPQCYAAQMAPPVLVESAKAGTLLAPFATLVASAIFVVCGSYALSGAKIVRRLPLLNVGIYVIALVSILRGVLTLQLWARHPELVSLC
;
A
#
# COMPACT_ATOMS: atom_id res chain seq x y z
N MET A 1 -13.79 26.73 7.11
CA MET A 1 -14.30 25.35 6.94
C MET A 1 -13.35 24.43 6.14
N LYS A 2 -12.87 24.80 4.93
CA LYS A 2 -12.04 23.94 4.05
C LYS A 2 -10.77 23.32 4.68
N ALA A 3 -10.07 24.04 5.56
CA ALA A 3 -8.82 23.56 6.14
C ALA A 3 -8.97 22.32 7.04
N ARG A 4 -10.09 22.18 7.77
CA ARG A 4 -10.32 21.02 8.65
C ARG A 4 -10.60 19.74 7.87
N PHE A 5 -11.30 19.84 6.74
CA PHE A 5 -11.63 18.69 5.90
C PHE A 5 -10.38 18.05 5.28
N GLY A 6 -9.44 18.88 4.82
CA GLY A 6 -8.14 18.40 4.31
C GLY A 6 -7.33 17.66 5.37
N THR A 7 -7.28 18.18 6.60
CA THR A 7 -6.59 17.50 7.71
C THR A 7 -7.22 16.14 8.03
N VAL A 8 -8.55 16.04 8.08
CA VAL A 8 -9.25 14.77 8.34
C VAL A 8 -8.96 13.74 7.26
N LEU A 9 -9.00 14.13 5.98
CA LEU A 9 -8.64 13.26 4.86
C LEU A 9 -7.20 12.73 4.96
N LEU A 10 -6.25 13.59 5.32
CA LEU A 10 -4.84 13.20 5.47
C LEU A 10 -4.64 12.22 6.64
N VAL A 11 -5.38 12.40 7.75
CA VAL A 11 -5.36 11.45 8.86
C VAL A 11 -5.91 10.08 8.45
N ILE A 12 -7.01 10.06 7.69
CA ILE A 12 -7.58 8.80 7.16
C ILE A 12 -6.55 8.09 6.26
N VAL A 13 -5.90 8.82 5.36
CA VAL A 13 -4.83 8.26 4.50
C VAL A 13 -3.69 7.69 5.34
N ALA A 14 -3.27 8.38 6.40
CA ALA A 14 -2.22 7.88 7.30
C ALA A 14 -2.63 6.58 7.99
N ILE A 15 -3.85 6.50 8.52
CA ILE A 15 -4.38 5.30 9.20
C ILE A 15 -4.41 4.11 8.23
N VAL A 16 -4.93 4.32 7.01
CA VAL A 16 -5.01 3.26 5.98
C VAL A 16 -3.61 2.81 5.55
N ALA A 17 -2.67 3.74 5.37
CA ALA A 17 -1.29 3.43 5.02
C ALA A 17 -0.59 2.58 6.09
N PHE A 18 -0.71 2.97 7.37
CA PHE A 18 -0.17 2.16 8.47
C PHE A 18 -0.84 0.80 8.57
N GLY A 19 -2.17 0.72 8.41
CA GLY A 19 -2.90 -0.54 8.37
C GLY A 19 -2.38 -1.47 7.26
N THR A 20 -2.15 -0.93 6.07
CA THR A 20 -1.62 -1.69 4.92
C THR A 20 -0.19 -2.17 5.16
N ALA A 21 0.66 -1.32 5.75
CA ALA A 21 2.02 -1.69 6.15
C ALA A 21 2.03 -2.86 7.16
N LEU A 22 1.12 -2.83 8.14
CA LEU A 22 0.92 -3.90 9.11
C LEU A 22 0.43 -5.20 8.45
N SER A 23 -0.54 -5.11 7.53
CA SER A 23 -1.02 -6.27 6.76
C SER A 23 0.07 -6.91 5.90
N HIS A 24 0.99 -6.12 5.35
CA HIS A 24 2.13 -6.67 4.63
C HIS A 24 3.10 -7.35 5.62
N LEU A 25 3.45 -6.70 6.73
CA LEU A 25 4.33 -7.31 7.74
C LEU A 25 3.76 -8.61 8.32
N SER A 26 2.45 -8.71 8.51
CA SER A 26 1.84 -9.94 9.04
C SER A 26 2.04 -11.14 8.11
N CYS A 27 2.24 -10.92 6.81
CA CYS A 27 2.58 -12.00 5.87
C CYS A 27 3.99 -12.56 6.03
N LEU A 28 4.89 -11.84 6.72
CA LEU A 28 6.16 -12.42 7.15
C LEU A 28 5.96 -13.51 8.22
N TYR A 29 4.91 -13.39 9.04
CA TYR A 29 4.60 -14.32 10.13
C TYR A 29 3.68 -15.47 9.68
N PHE A 30 2.63 -15.17 8.90
CA PHE A 30 1.66 -16.17 8.42
C PHE A 30 2.11 -16.93 7.17
N GLY A 31 3.17 -16.49 6.48
CA GLY A 31 3.73 -17.19 5.33
C GLY A 31 2.89 -17.11 4.04
N PRO A 32 3.04 -18.08 3.10
CA PRO A 32 2.54 -17.98 1.71
C PRO A 32 1.01 -17.80 1.58
N GLN A 33 0.23 -18.31 2.54
CA GLN A 33 -1.22 -18.12 2.61
C GLN A 33 -1.65 -16.65 2.75
N CYS A 34 -0.84 -15.84 3.45
CA CYS A 34 -1.10 -14.41 3.60
C CYS A 34 -0.79 -13.64 2.31
N TYR A 35 0.22 -14.07 1.54
CA TYR A 35 0.49 -13.53 0.21
C TYR A 35 -0.65 -13.83 -0.77
N ALA A 36 -1.19 -15.05 -0.73
CA ALA A 36 -2.36 -15.41 -1.52
C ALA A 36 -3.61 -14.58 -1.14
N ALA A 37 -3.86 -14.38 0.16
CA ALA A 37 -4.96 -13.55 0.65
C ALA A 37 -4.84 -12.07 0.23
N GLN A 38 -3.61 -11.57 0.03
CA GLN A 38 -3.36 -10.22 -0.49
C GLN A 38 -3.39 -10.14 -2.03
N MET A 39 -3.85 -11.18 -2.73
CA MET A 39 -3.83 -11.28 -4.20
C MET A 39 -2.44 -11.00 -4.78
N ALA A 40 -1.39 -11.44 -4.09
CA ALA A 40 -0.04 -11.35 -4.62
C ALA A 40 0.07 -12.21 -5.89
N PRO A 41 0.80 -11.76 -6.92
CA PRO A 41 0.98 -12.53 -8.14
C PRO A 41 1.59 -13.91 -7.84
N PRO A 42 1.25 -14.94 -8.63
CA PRO A 42 1.61 -16.33 -8.33
C PRO A 42 3.13 -16.52 -8.21
N VAL A 43 3.93 -15.73 -8.94
CA VAL A 43 5.40 -15.70 -8.80
C VAL A 43 5.87 -15.37 -7.38
N LEU A 44 5.18 -14.49 -6.65
CA LEU A 44 5.53 -14.14 -5.27
C LEU A 44 5.07 -15.22 -4.28
N VAL A 45 3.92 -15.84 -4.53
CA VAL A 45 3.42 -16.95 -3.71
C VAL A 45 4.31 -18.18 -3.83
N GLU A 46 4.73 -18.54 -5.05
CA GLU A 46 5.68 -19.63 -5.30
C GLU A 46 7.07 -19.30 -4.74
N SER A 47 7.52 -18.04 -4.86
CA SER A 47 8.76 -17.58 -4.23
C SER A 47 8.73 -17.70 -2.70
N ALA A 48 7.58 -17.43 -2.08
CA ALA A 48 7.36 -17.58 -0.63
C ALA A 48 7.32 -19.07 -0.22
N LYS A 49 6.69 -19.94 -1.02
CA LYS A 49 6.70 -21.40 -0.81
C LYS A 49 8.09 -22.02 -0.97
N ALA A 50 8.87 -21.52 -1.93
CA ALA A 50 10.25 -21.95 -2.17
C ALA A 50 11.25 -21.44 -1.11
N GLY A 51 10.79 -20.65 -0.12
CA GLY A 51 11.66 -20.12 0.94
C GLY A 51 12.66 -19.05 0.47
N THR A 52 12.44 -18.44 -0.70
CA THR A 52 13.35 -17.43 -1.24
C THR A 52 13.16 -16.08 -0.54
N LEU A 53 14.23 -15.29 -0.45
CA LEU A 53 14.20 -13.96 0.18
C LEU A 53 13.44 -12.89 -0.64
N LEU A 54 12.98 -13.22 -1.85
CA LEU A 54 12.28 -12.26 -2.72
C LEU A 54 10.94 -11.81 -2.16
N ALA A 55 10.13 -12.76 -1.66
CA ALA A 55 8.84 -12.45 -1.06
C ALA A 55 8.96 -11.55 0.20
N PRO A 56 9.77 -11.88 1.22
CA PRO A 56 9.93 -11.02 2.39
C PRO A 56 10.60 -9.68 2.07
N PHE A 57 11.53 -9.62 1.10
CA PHE A 57 12.13 -8.36 0.67
C PHE A 57 11.09 -7.43 0.02
N ALA A 58 10.26 -7.95 -0.89
CA ALA A 58 9.17 -7.18 -1.50
C ALA A 58 8.19 -6.64 -0.44
N THR A 59 7.85 -7.45 0.56
CA THR A 59 6.98 -7.07 1.68
C THR A 59 7.57 -5.95 2.52
N LEU A 60 8.87 -6.03 2.84
CA LEU A 60 9.58 -4.98 3.58
C LEU A 60 9.63 -3.68 2.80
N VAL A 61 9.95 -3.74 1.50
CA VAL A 61 9.97 -2.56 0.62
C VAL A 61 8.59 -1.92 0.54
N ALA A 62 7.53 -2.71 0.30
CA ALA A 62 6.16 -2.22 0.24
C ALA A 62 5.74 -1.56 1.57
N SER A 63 6.00 -2.24 2.69
CA SER A 63 5.68 -1.70 4.01
C SER A 63 6.44 -0.41 4.32
N ALA A 64 7.75 -0.34 4.00
CA ALA A 64 8.54 0.86 4.18
C ALA A 64 7.97 2.04 3.37
N ILE A 65 7.56 1.81 2.12
CA ILE A 65 6.90 2.84 1.29
C ILE A 65 5.62 3.33 1.98
N PHE A 66 4.76 2.43 2.47
CA PHE A 66 3.51 2.82 3.14
C PHE A 66 3.74 3.57 4.45
N VAL A 67 4.72 3.17 5.26
CA VAL A 67 5.12 3.90 6.48
C VAL A 67 5.59 5.31 6.14
N VAL A 68 6.44 5.44 5.12
CA VAL A 68 6.89 6.73 4.62
C VAL A 68 5.69 7.56 4.16
N CYS A 69 4.78 6.98 3.38
CA CYS A 69 3.57 7.67 2.91
C CYS A 69 2.67 8.15 4.06
N GLY A 70 2.44 7.30 5.07
CA GLY A 70 1.67 7.65 6.27
C GLY A 70 2.30 8.78 7.07
N SER A 71 3.64 8.76 7.20
CA SER A 71 4.39 9.83 7.86
C SER A 71 4.30 11.16 7.11
N TYR A 72 4.33 11.14 5.76
CA TYR A 72 4.12 12.33 4.93
C TYR A 72 2.68 12.86 5.08
N ALA A 73 1.66 12.00 5.08
CA ALA A 73 0.27 12.42 5.29
C ALA A 73 0.08 13.09 6.66
N LEU A 74 0.71 12.55 7.71
CA LEU A 74 0.66 13.12 9.07
C LEU A 74 1.40 14.46 9.17
N SER A 75 2.49 14.64 8.42
CA SER A 75 3.18 15.93 8.27
C SER A 75 2.29 16.96 7.55
N GLY A 76 1.50 16.53 6.56
CA GLY A 76 0.58 17.39 5.80
C GLY A 76 -0.61 17.85 6.63
N ALA A 77 -1.04 17.01 7.57
CA ALA A 77 -2.04 17.33 8.59
C ALA A 77 -1.55 18.37 9.62
N LYS A 78 -0.30 18.84 9.54
CA LYS A 78 0.39 19.70 10.53
C LYS A 78 0.49 19.07 11.93
N ILE A 79 0.32 17.75 12.04
CA ILE A 79 0.49 17.01 13.31
C ILE A 79 1.97 16.76 13.59
N VAL A 80 2.79 16.57 12.54
CA VAL A 80 4.25 16.38 12.62
C VAL A 80 4.99 17.54 11.95
N ARG A 81 6.24 17.79 12.39
CA ARG A 81 7.15 18.83 11.85
C ARG A 81 7.19 18.77 10.32
N ARG A 82 7.04 19.93 9.66
CA ARG A 82 6.97 20.00 8.18
C ARG A 82 8.22 19.41 7.55
N LEU A 83 8.07 18.32 6.79
CA LEU A 83 9.13 17.88 5.88
C LEU A 83 9.10 18.72 4.59
N PRO A 84 10.27 19.14 4.05
CA PRO A 84 10.36 20.06 2.92
C PRO A 84 9.82 19.51 1.59
N LEU A 85 9.51 18.21 1.49
CA LEU A 85 9.01 17.52 0.28
C LEU A 85 7.53 17.08 0.35
N LEU A 86 6.77 17.67 1.25
CA LEU A 86 5.39 17.30 1.56
C LEU A 86 4.43 17.26 0.36
N ASN A 87 4.50 18.26 -0.52
CA ASN A 87 3.61 18.34 -1.68
C ASN A 87 3.89 17.22 -2.68
N VAL A 88 5.17 16.97 -2.98
CA VAL A 88 5.58 15.91 -3.93
C VAL A 88 5.16 14.54 -3.41
N GLY A 89 5.36 14.26 -2.12
CA GLY A 89 4.95 12.99 -1.51
C GLY A 89 3.44 12.74 -1.64
N ILE A 90 2.60 13.73 -1.33
CA ILE A 90 1.14 13.59 -1.42
C ILE A 90 0.68 13.41 -2.88
N TYR A 91 1.27 14.15 -3.83
CA TYR A 91 0.95 13.99 -5.26
C TYR A 91 1.34 12.61 -5.79
N VAL A 92 2.51 12.09 -5.40
CA VAL A 92 2.95 10.74 -5.78
C VAL A 92 2.02 9.67 -5.18
N ILE A 93 1.64 9.79 -3.90
CA ILE A 93 0.71 8.86 -3.26
C ILE A 93 -0.65 8.88 -3.97
N ALA A 94 -1.18 10.07 -4.27
CA ALA A 94 -2.43 10.23 -4.99
C ALA A 94 -2.35 9.60 -6.38
N LEU A 95 -1.27 9.85 -7.12
CA LEU A 95 -1.06 9.27 -8.44
C LEU A 95 -0.97 7.75 -8.38
N VAL A 96 -0.17 7.19 -7.47
CA VAL A 96 -0.05 5.74 -7.27
C VAL A 96 -1.38 5.11 -6.87
N SER A 97 -2.17 5.77 -6.03
CA SER A 97 -3.47 5.27 -5.59
C SER A 97 -4.51 5.27 -6.71
N ILE A 98 -4.53 6.35 -7.52
CA ILE A 98 -5.37 6.43 -8.72
C ILE A 98 -4.93 5.38 -9.73
N LEU A 99 -3.63 5.27 -10.02
CA LEU A 99 -3.10 4.25 -10.93
C LEU A 99 -3.44 2.85 -10.46
N ARG A 100 -3.29 2.52 -9.17
CA ARG A 100 -3.71 1.24 -8.59
C ARG A 100 -5.19 0.98 -8.83
N GLY A 101 -6.07 1.93 -8.49
CA GLY A 101 -7.51 1.79 -8.70
C GLY A 101 -7.88 1.59 -10.17
N VAL A 102 -7.29 2.39 -11.06
CA VAL A 102 -7.51 2.32 -12.51
C VAL A 102 -6.98 1.01 -13.09
N LEU A 103 -5.78 0.57 -12.72
CA LEU A 103 -5.23 -0.71 -13.18
C LEU A 103 -6.09 -1.88 -12.71
N THR A 104 -6.50 -1.92 -11.44
CA THR A 104 -7.38 -2.99 -10.93
C THR A 104 -8.71 -3.02 -11.68
N LEU A 105 -9.31 -1.85 -11.92
CA LEU A 105 -10.57 -1.74 -12.64
C LEU A 105 -10.42 -2.11 -14.12
N GLN A 106 -9.29 -1.75 -14.74
CA GLN A 106 -8.97 -2.11 -16.12
C GLN A 106 -8.65 -3.61 -16.27
N LEU A 107 -7.93 -4.21 -15.32
CA LEU A 107 -7.69 -5.66 -15.31
C LEU A 107 -9.01 -6.42 -15.13
N TRP A 108 -9.86 -6.00 -14.19
CA TRP A 108 -11.19 -6.59 -14.00
C TRP A 108 -12.04 -6.51 -15.27
N ALA A 109 -12.01 -5.38 -15.97
CA ALA A 109 -12.76 -5.19 -17.21
C ALA A 109 -12.22 -5.99 -18.40
N ARG A 110 -10.89 -6.23 -18.47
CA ARG A 110 -10.24 -6.88 -19.63
C ARG A 110 -10.06 -8.40 -19.47
N HIS A 111 -9.88 -8.88 -18.25
CA HIS A 111 -9.68 -10.30 -17.92
C HIS A 111 -10.41 -10.67 -16.61
N PRO A 112 -11.74 -10.84 -16.64
CA PRO A 112 -12.52 -11.21 -15.46
C PRO A 112 -12.12 -12.59 -14.91
N GLU A 113 -11.47 -13.42 -15.73
CA GLU A 113 -10.99 -14.77 -15.42
C GLU A 113 -9.78 -14.81 -14.45
N LEU A 114 -9.01 -13.73 -14.31
CA LEU A 114 -7.86 -13.68 -13.39
C LEU A 114 -8.27 -13.30 -11.95
N VAL A 115 -9.46 -12.72 -11.77
CA VAL A 115 -10.00 -12.32 -10.46
C VAL A 115 -10.90 -13.41 -9.86
N SER A 116 -11.40 -14.33 -10.71
CA SER A 116 -12.35 -15.39 -10.35
C SER A 116 -11.71 -16.77 -10.11
N LEU A 117 -10.41 -16.93 -10.32
CA LEU A 117 -9.64 -18.15 -9.97
C LEU A 117 -9.14 -18.14 -8.52
N CYS A 118 -10.01 -17.72 -7.59
CA CYS A 118 -9.86 -17.95 -6.17
C CYS A 118 -10.66 -19.19 -5.75
#